data_AF-A0A2S9K473-F1
#
_entry.id   AF-A0A2S9K473-F1
#
_cell.length_a   1.000
_cell.length_b   1.000
_cell.length_c   1.000
_cell.angle_alpha   90.00
_cell.angle_beta   90.00
_cell.angle_gamma   90.00
#
_symmetry.space_group_name_H-M   'P 1'
#
loop_
_entity.id
_entity.type
_entity.pdbx_description
1 polymer ?
#
loop_
_entity_poly.entity_id
_entity_poly.type
_entity_poly.pdbx_seq_one_letter_code
_entity_poly.pdbx_strand_id
1 'polypeptide(L)'
;MDIIGTIYTPAVFDAEGNVTTEPQALPGWHINTPEAVAGWEQYQVFPETPMRVYAGHPTVCYAFPDEAAFTAAAIEAGLLPAPEPVEAVPTEAAP
;
A
#
# COMPACT_ATOMS: atom_id res chain seq x y z
N MET A 1 -7.14 -8.19 3.98
CA MET A 1 -6.15 -7.08 3.93
C MET A 1 -6.73 -5.99 3.04
N ASP A 2 -6.45 -4.74 3.36
CA ASP A 2 -6.84 -3.57 2.55
C ASP A 2 -5.58 -2.82 2.13
N ILE A 3 -5.39 -2.63 0.82
CA ILE A 3 -4.23 -1.96 0.25
C ILE A 3 -4.60 -0.49 0.08
N ILE A 4 -4.01 0.39 0.88
CA ILE A 4 -4.21 1.84 0.77
C ILE A 4 -3.29 2.41 -0.29
N GLY A 5 -2.04 1.93 -0.32
CA GLY A 5 -1.01 2.39 -1.23
C GLY A 5 -0.40 3.72 -0.81
N THR A 6 -0.17 4.60 -1.77
CA THR A 6 0.38 5.94 -1.52
C THR A 6 -0.67 6.83 -0.87
N ILE A 7 -0.33 7.43 0.28
CA ILE A 7 -1.17 8.43 0.94
C ILE A 7 -0.71 9.82 0.49
N TYR A 8 -1.64 10.77 0.39
CA TYR A 8 -1.35 12.15 0.01
C TYR A 8 -1.73 13.13 1.12
N THR A 9 -1.01 14.24 1.22
CA THR A 9 -1.44 15.37 2.06
C THR A 9 -2.77 15.93 1.55
N PRO A 10 -3.62 16.52 2.41
CA PRO A 10 -4.84 17.18 1.95
C PRO A 10 -4.52 18.31 0.96
N ALA A 11 -5.36 18.45 -0.08
CA ALA A 11 -5.38 19.66 -0.89
C ALA A 11 -5.90 20.84 -0.05
N VAL A 12 -5.37 22.04 -0.31
CA VAL A 12 -5.92 23.29 0.25
C VAL A 12 -6.75 23.98 -0.82
N PHE A 13 -7.97 24.39 -0.45
CA PHE A 13 -8.91 25.05 -1.33
C PHE A 13 -9.18 26.48 -0.86
N ASP A 14 -9.40 27.40 -1.80
CA ASP A 14 -9.91 28.73 -1.49
C ASP A 14 -11.44 28.74 -1.25
N ALA A 15 -12.02 29.91 -1.00
CA ALA A 15 -13.45 30.08 -0.75
C ALA A 15 -14.35 29.79 -1.97
N GLU A 16 -13.77 29.77 -3.18
CA GLU A 16 -14.46 29.50 -4.45
C GLU A 16 -14.33 28.02 -4.85
N GLY A 17 -13.54 27.24 -4.10
CA GLY A 17 -13.30 25.81 -4.32
C GLY A 17 -12.14 25.51 -5.26
N ASN A 18 -11.29 26.47 -5.60
CA ASN A 18 -10.10 26.22 -6.41
C ASN A 18 -8.95 25.70 -5.55
N VAL A 19 -8.14 24.79 -6.11
CA VAL A 19 -6.96 24.25 -5.44
C VAL A 19 -5.87 25.32 -5.37
N THR A 20 -5.44 25.66 -4.17
CA THR A 20 -4.34 26.60 -3.90
C THR A 20 -3.05 25.89 -3.49
N THR A 21 -3.15 24.65 -2.99
CA THR A 21 -2.00 23.78 -2.72
C THR A 21 -2.35 22.37 -3.11
N GLU A 22 -1.55 21.78 -4.00
CA GLU A 22 -1.75 20.42 -4.48
C GLU A 22 -1.42 19.38 -3.39
N PRO A 23 -2.14 18.26 -3.35
CA PRO A 23 -1.77 17.09 -2.55
C PRO A 23 -0.35 16.63 -2.88
N GLN A 24 0.46 16.36 -1.85
CA GLN A 24 1.79 15.79 -1.99
C GLN A 24 1.80 14.34 -1.55
N ALA A 25 2.43 13.47 -2.34
CA ALA A 25 2.60 12.08 -1.96
C ALA A 25 3.47 11.97 -0.71
N LEU A 26 2.98 11.25 0.30
CA LEU A 26 3.74 10.87 1.47
C LEU A 26 4.58 9.62 1.15
N PRO A 27 5.78 9.51 1.72
CA PRO A 27 6.64 8.35 1.50
C PRO A 27 5.98 7.07 2.04
N GLY A 28 6.21 5.97 1.33
CA GLY A 28 5.81 4.63 1.75
C GLY A 28 4.52 4.12 1.10
N TRP A 29 4.24 2.85 1.38
CA TRP A 29 3.13 2.08 0.86
C TRP A 29 2.32 1.48 2.00
N HIS A 30 1.08 1.91 2.14
CA HIS A 30 0.30 1.72 3.36
C HIS A 30 -0.71 0.59 3.22
N ILE A 31 -0.80 -0.24 4.25
CA ILE A 31 -1.61 -1.46 4.27
C ILE A 31 -2.30 -1.60 5.63
N ASN A 32 -3.57 -2.01 5.61
CA ASN A 32 -4.30 -2.37 6.83
C ASN A 32 -4.64 -3.87 6.83
N THR A 33 -4.55 -4.49 8.00
CA THR A 33 -4.99 -5.88 8.23
C THR A 33 -5.87 -5.96 9.49
N PRO A 34 -6.78 -6.96 9.57
CA PRO A 34 -7.59 -7.17 10.76
C PRO A 34 -6.81 -7.79 11.94
N GLU A 35 -5.62 -8.33 11.68
CA GLU A 35 -4.76 -9.00 12.67
C GLU A 35 -3.28 -8.78 12.31
N ALA A 36 -2.38 -8.94 13.28
CA ALA A 36 -0.95 -8.81 13.04
C ALA A 36 -0.44 -9.88 12.07
N VAL A 37 0.42 -9.50 11.12
CA VAL A 37 1.05 -10.41 10.17
C VAL A 37 2.46 -10.71 10.69
N ALA A 38 2.75 -11.99 10.90
CA ALA A 38 4.06 -12.42 11.38
C ALA A 38 5.17 -12.01 10.39
N GLY A 39 6.24 -11.42 10.90
CA GLY A 39 7.36 -10.93 10.08
C GLY A 39 7.19 -9.51 9.54
N TRP A 40 6.08 -8.83 9.86
CA TRP A 40 5.83 -7.44 9.46
C TRP A 40 5.98 -6.43 10.61
N GLU A 41 6.50 -6.86 11.76
CA GLU A 41 6.57 -6.05 12.99
C GLU A 41 7.36 -4.75 12.77
N GLN A 42 8.43 -4.78 11.97
CA GLN A 42 9.22 -3.59 11.64
C GLN A 42 8.48 -2.55 10.78
N TYR A 43 7.42 -2.94 10.09
CA TYR A 43 6.63 -2.05 9.23
C TYR A 43 5.40 -1.50 9.96
N GLN A 44 5.11 -1.99 11.16
CA GLN A 44 3.91 -1.61 11.90
C GLN A 44 4.00 -0.13 12.31
N VAL A 45 2.93 0.61 12.01
CA VAL A 45 2.74 1.99 12.43
C VAL A 45 1.50 2.08 13.31
N PHE A 46 1.54 2.97 14.30
CA PHE A 46 0.40 3.26 15.18
C PHE A 46 -0.23 4.60 14.77
N PRO A 47 -1.25 4.61 13.90
CA PRO A 47 -1.98 5.85 13.63
C PRO A 47 -2.92 6.17 14.79
N GLU A 48 -3.07 7.46 15.10
CA GLU A 48 -4.10 7.93 16.06
C GLU A 48 -5.52 7.63 15.56
N THR A 49 -5.70 7.59 14.23
CA THR A 49 -6.96 7.25 13.56
C THR A 49 -6.71 6.22 12.46
N PRO A 50 -6.89 4.91 12.73
CA PRO A 50 -6.83 3.91 11.67
C PRO A 50 -7.90 4.18 10.61
N MET A 51 -7.48 4.28 9.35
CA MET A 51 -8.35 4.63 8.21
C MET A 51 -9.49 3.63 7.96
N ARG A 52 -9.41 2.41 8.50
CA ARG A 52 -10.49 1.42 8.47
C ARG A 52 -10.58 0.67 9.78
N VAL A 53 -11.81 0.38 10.22
CA VAL A 53 -12.10 -0.50 11.36
C VAL A 53 -12.79 -1.75 10.83
N TYR A 54 -12.23 -2.92 11.11
CA TYR A 54 -12.82 -4.19 10.72
C TYR A 54 -13.86 -4.62 11.77
N ALA A 55 -15.01 -5.13 11.34
CA ALA A 55 -16.10 -5.47 12.25
C ALA A 55 -15.66 -6.56 13.26
N GLY A 56 -15.43 -6.15 14.51
CA GLY A 56 -15.00 -7.05 15.59
C GLY A 56 -13.50 -7.35 15.64
N HIS A 57 -12.69 -6.72 14.79
CA HIS A 57 -11.23 -6.94 14.74
C HIS A 57 -10.47 -5.63 14.97
N PRO A 58 -9.28 -5.68 15.59
CA PRO A 58 -8.38 -4.54 15.61
C PRO A 58 -7.94 -4.18 14.18
N THR A 59 -7.44 -2.98 13.99
CA THR A 59 -6.77 -2.61 12.74
C THR A 59 -5.30 -2.49 13.01
N VAL A 60 -4.52 -3.31 12.31
CA VAL A 60 -3.06 -3.19 12.30
C VAL A 60 -2.66 -2.48 11.02
N CYS A 61 -1.91 -1.39 11.17
CA CYS A 61 -1.46 -0.55 10.08
C CYS A 61 0.02 -0.77 9.82
N TYR A 62 0.41 -0.84 8.55
CA TYR A 62 1.79 -0.97 8.12
C TYR A 62 2.13 0.10 7.09
N ALA A 63 3.39 0.53 7.10
CA ALA A 63 4.00 1.38 6.09
C ALA A 63 5.28 0.73 5.58
N PHE A 64 5.21 0.19 4.36
CA PHE A 64 6.36 -0.32 3.62
C PHE A 64 7.11 0.83 2.94
N PRO A 65 8.41 0.68 2.62
CA PRO A 65 9.15 1.73 1.92
C PRO A 65 8.58 2.01 0.52
N ASP A 66 8.08 0.98 -0.18
CA ASP A 66 7.45 1.07 -1.50
C ASP A 66 6.55 -0.15 -1.78
N GLU A 67 5.87 -0.13 -2.93
CA GLU A 67 4.98 -1.20 -3.38
C GLU A 67 5.73 -2.53 -3.60
N ALA A 68 6.99 -2.50 -4.06
CA ALA A 68 7.77 -3.69 -4.34
C ALA A 68 8.14 -4.42 -3.05
N ALA A 69 8.54 -3.69 -2.01
CA ALA A 69 8.81 -4.22 -0.68
C ALA A 69 7.56 -4.84 -0.05
N PHE A 70 6.40 -4.18 -0.16
CA PHE A 70 5.13 -4.77 0.24
C PHE A 70 4.84 -6.07 -0.52
N THR A 71 4.97 -6.05 -1.84
CA THR A 71 4.64 -7.20 -2.68
C THR A 71 5.51 -8.41 -2.34
N ALA A 72 6.81 -8.21 -2.18
CA ALA A 72 7.73 -9.26 -1.75
C ALA A 72 7.33 -9.84 -0.38
N ALA A 73 7.11 -8.98 0.61
CA ALA A 73 6.72 -9.40 1.95
C ALA A 73 5.36 -10.10 2.00
N ALA A 74 4.41 -9.70 1.14
CA ALA A 74 3.09 -10.31 1.03
C ALA A 74 3.14 -11.68 0.34
N ILE A 75 4.02 -11.88 -0.64
CA ILE A 75 4.28 -13.20 -1.23
C ILE A 75 4.90 -14.13 -0.19
N GLU A 76 5.91 -13.66 0.54
CA GLU A 76 6.57 -14.44 1.60
C GLU A 76 5.58 -14.84 2.72
N ALA A 77 4.66 -13.93 3.07
CA ALA A 77 3.59 -14.19 4.05
C ALA A 77 2.44 -15.05 3.49
N GLY A 78 2.46 -15.41 2.20
CA GLY A 78 1.39 -16.18 1.54
C GLY A 78 0.08 -15.40 1.36
N LEU A 79 0.13 -14.07 1.44
CA LEU A 79 -1.01 -13.16 1.27
C LEU A 79 -1.24 -12.76 -0.19
N LEU A 80 -0.20 -12.84 -1.02
CA LEU A 80 -0.27 -12.67 -2.47
C LEU A 80 0.33 -13.88 -3.20
N PRO A 81 -0.16 -14.22 -4.40
CA PRO A 81 0.46 -15.25 -5.22
C PRO A 81 1.84 -14.78 -5.70
N ALA A 82 2.80 -15.71 -5.79
CA ALA A 82 4.06 -15.43 -6.46
C ALA A 82 3.81 -15.07 -7.94
N PRO A 83 4.57 -14.13 -8.53
CA PRO A 83 4.41 -13.80 -9.93
C PRO A 83 4.64 -15.05 -10.78
N GLU A 84 3.69 -15.37 -11.66
CA GLU A 84 3.89 -16.46 -12.61
C GLU A 84 5.05 -16.09 -13.55
N PRO A 85 5.96 -17.03 -13.87
CA PRO A 85 7.01 -16.77 -14.84
C PRO A 85 6.33 -16.49 -16.18
N VAL A 86 6.36 -15.23 -16.61
CA VAL A 86 5.94 -14.86 -17.97
C VAL A 86 6.86 -15.58 -18.96
N GLU A 87 6.33 -16.56 -19.68
CA GLU A 87 7.04 -17.16 -20.80
C GLU A 87 7.43 -16.02 -21.75
N ALA A 88 8.74 -15.85 -21.97
CA ALA A 88 9.27 -14.83 -22.85
C ALA A 88 8.68 -15.06 -24.25
N VAL A 89 7.78 -14.18 -24.68
CA VAL A 89 7.30 -14.17 -26.06
C VAL A 89 8.52 -14.00 -26.95
N PRO A 90 8.88 -14.96 -27.82
CA PRO A 90 10.02 -14.77 -28.70
C PRO A 90 9.74 -13.55 -29.57
N THR A 91 10.59 -12.54 -29.48
CA THR A 91 10.62 -11.41 -30.41
C THR A 91 10.68 -11.99 -31.81
N GLU A 92 9.56 -11.88 -32.54
CA GLU A 92 9.50 -12.20 -33.95
C GLU A 92 10.43 -11.23 -34.68
N ALA A 93 11.61 -11.72 -35.06
CA ALA A 93 12.51 -11.00 -35.92
C ALA A 93 11.82 -10.88 -37.29
N ALA A 94 11.27 -9.70 -37.57
CA ALA A 94 10.69 -9.37 -38.86
C ALA A 94 11.78 -9.45 -39.97
N PRO A 95 11.40 -9.92 -41.18
CA PRO A 95 12.33 -10.23 -42.27
C PRO A 95 12.98 -9.01 -42.93
#